data_AF-A0A2X3JA26-F1
#
_entry.id   AF-A0A2X3JA26-F1
#
_cell.length_a   1.000
_cell.length_b   1.000
_cell.length_c   1.000
_cell.angle_alpha   90.00
_cell.angle_beta   90.00
_cell.angle_gamma   90.00
#
_symmetry.space_group_name_H-M   'P 1'
#
loop_
_entity.id
_entity.type
_entity.pdbx_description
1 polymer ?
#
loop_
_entity_poly.entity_id
_entity_poly.type
_entity_poly.pdbx_seq_one_letter_code
_entity_poly.pdbx_strand_id
1 'polypeptide(L)'
;MSTNPGLALPILDLSQLNGSETDRSAFLSQLRYAAREIGFFYLINHGINPDLQQAVQDEARSFFALPDDEKQQVAMIHSPHFRGYNRAASELTRGQPDWREQFDLGAERQALPPDEYAPAWRRFRDPTSGQPPGLNSNRRFYSGKAK
;
A
#
# COMPACT_ATOMS: atom_id res chain seq x y z
N MET A 1 33.45 15.65 -14.15
CA MET A 1 32.63 14.77 -13.27
C MET A 1 31.83 13.85 -14.18
N SER A 2 32.26 12.60 -14.35
CA SER A 2 31.56 11.63 -15.19
C SER A 2 30.38 11.05 -14.41
N THR A 3 29.15 11.35 -14.82
CA THR A 3 27.96 10.66 -14.35
C THR A 3 27.93 9.26 -14.95
N ASN A 4 28.04 8.23 -14.11
CA ASN A 4 27.97 6.84 -14.52
C ASN A 4 26.52 6.52 -14.96
N PRO A 5 26.23 6.31 -16.26
CA PRO A 5 24.85 6.16 -16.76
C PRO A 5 24.21 4.81 -16.41
N GLY A 6 24.95 3.87 -15.81
CA GLY A 6 24.49 2.51 -15.53
C GLY A 6 23.70 2.30 -14.23
N LEU A 7 23.35 3.36 -13.49
CA LEU A 7 22.69 3.25 -12.18
C LEU A 7 21.34 3.99 -12.08
N ALA A 8 20.89 4.63 -13.16
CA ALA A 8 19.60 5.32 -13.14
C ALA A 8 18.46 4.34 -13.42
N LEU A 9 17.49 4.24 -12.51
CA LEU A 9 16.26 3.50 -12.77
C LEU A 9 15.47 4.20 -13.90
N PRO A 10 14.81 3.44 -14.79
CA PRO A 10 13.94 4.01 -15.82
C PRO A 10 12.85 4.87 -15.19
N ILE A 11 12.54 6.00 -15.83
CA ILE A 11 11.40 6.84 -15.48
C ILE A 11 10.39 6.72 -16.61
N LEU A 12 9.21 6.19 -16.30
CA LEU A 12 8.14 5.94 -17.26
C LEU A 12 7.03 6.98 -17.07
N ASP A 13 6.56 7.55 -18.17
CA ASP A 13 5.44 8.50 -18.17
C ASP A 13 4.12 7.76 -18.42
N LEU A 14 3.28 7.62 -17.40
CA LEU A 14 2.02 6.88 -17.51
C LEU A 14 1.05 7.54 -18.49
N SER A 15 1.14 8.85 -18.71
CA SER A 15 0.20 9.57 -19.58
C SER A 15 0.29 9.10 -21.03
N GLN A 16 1.46 8.60 -21.46
CA GLN A 16 1.67 8.01 -22.79
C GLN A 16 0.79 6.79 -23.07
N LEU A 17 0.34 6.08 -22.02
CA LEU A 17 -0.59 4.96 -22.16
C LEU A 17 -1.93 5.38 -22.79
N ASN A 18 -2.35 6.62 -22.55
CA ASN A 18 -3.57 7.22 -23.10
C ASN A 18 -3.28 8.16 -24.30
N GLY A 19 -2.04 8.19 -24.80
CA GLY A 19 -1.61 9.02 -25.92
C GLY A 19 -1.93 8.40 -27.28
N SER A 20 -1.13 8.74 -28.31
CA SER A 20 -1.24 8.13 -29.62
C SER A 20 -0.90 6.63 -29.59
N GLU A 21 -1.22 5.88 -30.65
CA GLU A 21 -0.83 4.47 -30.76
C GLU A 21 0.70 4.30 -30.68
N THR A 22 1.46 5.25 -31.25
CA THR A 22 2.92 5.27 -31.18
C THR A 22 3.42 5.48 -29.75
N ASP A 23 2.87 6.46 -29.02
CA ASP A 23 3.23 6.73 -27.62
C ASP A 23 2.93 5.53 -26.73
N ARG A 24 1.73 4.96 -26.90
CA ARG A 24 1.29 3.78 -26.16
C ARG A 24 2.20 2.59 -26.42
N SER A 25 2.57 2.34 -27.67
CA SER A 25 3.49 1.25 -28.05
C SER A 25 4.88 1.44 -27.46
N ALA A 26 5.40 2.68 -27.48
CA ALA A 26 6.68 3.02 -26.88
C ALA A 26 6.67 2.80 -25.36
N PHE A 27 5.65 3.31 -24.65
CA PHE A 27 5.46 3.10 -23.22
C PHE A 27 5.41 1.61 -22.86
N LEU A 28 4.60 0.81 -23.57
CA LEU A 28 4.47 -0.62 -23.30
C LEU A 28 5.78 -1.38 -23.54
N SER A 29 6.58 -0.95 -24.52
CA SER A 29 7.90 -1.52 -24.79
C SER A 29 8.89 -1.20 -23.68
N GLN A 30 8.91 0.05 -23.21
CA GLN A 30 9.74 0.47 -22.07
C GLN A 30 9.33 -0.22 -20.77
N LEU A 31 8.02 -0.32 -20.50
CA LEU A 31 7.48 -1.04 -19.35
C LEU A 31 7.90 -2.51 -19.35
N ARG A 32 7.81 -3.18 -20.51
CA ARG A 32 8.25 -4.57 -20.65
C ARG A 32 9.74 -4.73 -20.35
N TYR A 33 10.57 -3.84 -20.89
CA TYR A 33 12.00 -3.85 -20.66
C TYR A 33 12.33 -3.61 -19.18
N ALA A 34 11.78 -2.55 -18.58
CA ALA A 34 12.01 -2.21 -17.18
C ALA A 34 11.57 -3.34 -16.24
N ALA A 35 10.42 -3.96 -16.49
CA ALA A 35 9.91 -5.04 -15.64
C ALA A 35 10.70 -6.36 -15.76
N ARG A 36 11.30 -6.66 -16.93
CA ARG A 36 12.01 -7.94 -17.17
C ARG A 36 13.50 -7.86 -16.92
N GLU A 37 14.14 -6.79 -17.38
CA GLU A 37 15.59 -6.67 -17.37
C GLU A 37 16.12 -5.93 -16.14
N ILE A 38 15.31 -5.04 -15.55
CA ILE A 38 15.72 -4.19 -14.41
C ILE A 38 14.97 -4.58 -13.13
N GLY A 39 13.68 -4.87 -13.22
CA GLY A 39 12.81 -5.22 -12.09
C GLY A 39 12.24 -4.02 -11.33
N PHE A 40 12.70 -2.80 -11.61
CA PHE A 40 12.24 -1.56 -10.97
C PHE A 40 12.22 -0.38 -11.94
N PHE A 41 11.33 0.58 -11.69
CA PHE A 41 11.22 1.84 -12.41
C PHE A 41 10.45 2.88 -11.58
N TYR A 42 10.64 4.16 -11.89
CA TYR A 42 9.78 5.23 -11.42
C TYR A 42 8.64 5.45 -12.42
N LEU A 43 7.47 5.84 -11.91
CA LEU A 43 6.33 6.22 -12.72
C LEU A 43 6.01 7.69 -12.44
N ILE A 44 5.84 8.49 -13.49
CA ILE A 44 5.42 9.89 -13.41
C ILE A 44 4.10 10.08 -14.15
N ASN A 45 3.46 11.24 -13.93
CA ASN A 45 2.17 11.60 -14.54
C ASN A 45 1.08 10.52 -14.33
N HIS A 46 1.12 9.83 -13.19
CA HIS A 46 0.19 8.75 -12.83
C HIS A 46 -1.19 9.26 -12.37
N GLY A 47 -1.38 10.58 -12.27
CA GLY A 47 -2.67 11.19 -11.95
C GLY A 47 -3.10 11.14 -10.48
N ILE A 48 -2.22 10.68 -9.57
CA ILE A 48 -2.53 10.70 -8.13
C ILE A 48 -2.27 12.12 -7.61
N ASN A 49 -3.29 12.71 -6.98
CA ASN A 49 -3.19 14.03 -6.37
C ASN A 49 -2.01 14.11 -5.37
N PRO A 50 -1.06 15.06 -5.55
CA PRO A 50 0.04 15.26 -4.60
C PRO A 50 -0.40 15.49 -3.16
N ASP A 51 -1.51 16.22 -2.93
CA ASP A 51 -2.04 16.49 -1.59
C ASP A 51 -2.50 15.19 -0.91
N LEU A 52 -3.06 14.26 -1.67
CA LEU A 52 -3.44 12.94 -1.15
C LEU A 52 -2.20 12.13 -0.76
N GLN A 53 -1.14 12.17 -1.57
CA GLN A 53 0.12 11.48 -1.23
C GLN A 53 0.72 12.04 0.06
N GLN A 54 0.74 13.37 0.20
CA GLN A 54 1.23 14.04 1.40
C GLN A 54 0.38 13.69 2.63
N ALA A 55 -0.95 13.77 2.52
CA ALA A 55 -1.87 13.45 3.60
C ALA A 55 -1.69 12.00 4.12
N VAL A 56 -1.49 11.04 3.21
CA VAL A 56 -1.24 9.63 3.58
C VAL A 56 0.06 9.49 4.35
N GLN A 57 1.12 10.17 3.93
CA GLN A 57 2.39 10.12 4.62
C GLN A 57 2.32 10.80 6.00
N ASP A 58 1.60 11.91 6.12
CA ASP A 58 1.39 12.61 7.39
C ASP A 58 0.57 11.76 8.37
N GLU A 59 -0.46 11.08 7.87
CA GLU A 59 -1.25 10.14 8.67
C GLU A 59 -0.41 8.97 9.17
N ALA A 60 0.39 8.36 8.29
CA ALA A 60 1.29 7.27 8.67
C ALA A 60 2.30 7.71 9.73
N ARG A 61 2.96 8.87 9.54
CA ARG A 61 3.87 9.46 10.54
C ARG A 61 3.18 9.69 11.88
N SER A 62 1.96 10.25 11.85
CA SER A 62 1.20 10.52 13.06
C SER A 62 0.84 9.23 13.81
N PHE A 63 0.44 8.18 13.09
CA PHE A 63 0.14 6.88 13.70
C PHE A 63 1.37 6.23 14.33
N PHE A 64 2.51 6.16 13.63
CA PHE A 64 3.70 5.50 14.17
C PHE A 64 4.39 6.29 15.29
N ALA A 65 4.08 7.58 15.43
CA ALA A 65 4.50 8.40 16.56
C ALA A 65 3.65 8.19 17.84
N LEU A 66 2.54 7.45 17.76
CA LEU A 66 1.73 7.11 18.93
C LEU A 66 2.49 6.21 19.91
N PRO A 67 2.15 6.26 21.21
CA PRO A 67 2.61 5.29 22.19
C PRO A 67 2.35 3.84 21.76
N ASP A 68 3.21 2.92 22.18
CA ASP A 68 3.13 1.51 21.78
C ASP A 68 1.80 0.86 22.21
N ASP A 69 1.30 1.16 23.40
CA ASP A 69 0.03 0.64 23.90
C ASP A 69 -1.18 1.06 23.06
N GLU A 70 -1.16 2.28 22.51
CA GLU A 70 -2.18 2.76 21.55
C GLU A 70 -2.08 2.01 20.22
N LYS A 71 -0.86 1.86 19.66
CA LYS A 71 -0.64 1.10 18.41
C LYS A 71 -1.05 -0.37 18.57
N GLN A 72 -0.82 -0.98 19.73
CA GLN A 72 -1.18 -2.38 20.00
C GLN A 72 -2.70 -2.62 20.06
N GLN A 73 -3.53 -1.60 20.28
CA GLN A 73 -5.00 -1.76 20.25
C GLN A 73 -5.50 -2.24 18.88
N VAL A 74 -4.77 -1.90 17.82
CA VAL A 74 -5.07 -2.29 16.43
C VAL A 74 -4.10 -3.35 15.89
N ALA A 75 -3.44 -4.10 16.77
CA ALA A 75 -2.52 -5.15 16.36
C ALA A 75 -3.19 -6.19 15.46
N MET A 76 -2.45 -6.66 14.44
CA MET A 76 -2.97 -7.60 13.44
C MET A 76 -3.46 -8.93 14.06
N ILE A 77 -2.91 -9.33 15.21
CA ILE A 77 -3.35 -10.52 15.95
C ILE A 77 -4.82 -10.43 16.42
N HIS A 78 -5.35 -9.21 16.56
CA HIS A 78 -6.77 -8.98 16.89
C HIS A 78 -7.67 -9.00 15.65
N SER A 79 -7.09 -9.08 14.43
CA SER A 79 -7.83 -9.04 13.17
C SER A 79 -7.97 -10.44 12.55
N PRO A 80 -9.20 -10.91 12.29
CA PRO A 80 -9.43 -12.16 11.55
C PRO A 80 -9.08 -12.07 10.05
N HIS A 81 -8.69 -10.88 9.57
CA HIS A 81 -8.51 -10.55 8.15
C HIS A 81 -7.06 -10.22 7.76
N PHE A 82 -6.10 -10.48 8.67
CA PHE A 82 -4.67 -10.15 8.46
C PHE A 82 -4.42 -8.66 8.14
N ARG A 83 -5.11 -7.75 8.84
CA ARG A 83 -4.95 -6.29 8.74
C ARG A 83 -4.62 -5.71 10.10
N GLY A 84 -4.01 -4.53 10.13
CA GLY A 84 -3.65 -3.85 11.37
C GLY A 84 -2.15 -3.77 11.61
N TYR A 85 -1.78 -3.41 12.83
CA TYR A 85 -0.41 -3.07 13.22
C TYR A 85 0.44 -4.31 13.52
N ASN A 86 1.69 -4.29 13.04
CA ASN A 86 2.76 -5.20 13.41
C ASN A 86 3.93 -4.40 13.97
N ARG A 87 4.35 -4.74 15.19
CA ARG A 87 5.55 -4.15 15.82
C ARG A 87 6.83 -4.55 15.09
N ALA A 88 7.88 -3.75 15.29
CA ALA A 88 9.23 -4.09 14.85
C ALA A 88 9.66 -5.50 15.31
N ALA A 89 10.36 -6.22 14.41
CA ALA A 89 10.85 -7.58 14.60
C ALA A 89 9.75 -8.66 14.75
N SER A 90 8.48 -8.35 14.50
CA SER A 90 7.41 -9.38 14.46
C SER A 90 7.43 -10.25 13.21
N GLU A 91 7.83 -9.70 12.06
CA GLU A 91 7.91 -10.45 10.80
C GLU A 91 9.32 -11.02 10.59
N LEU A 92 9.39 -12.22 10.01
CA LEU A 92 10.64 -12.91 9.72
C LEU A 92 10.82 -13.08 8.21
N THR A 93 11.85 -12.46 7.64
CA THR A 93 12.28 -12.71 6.26
C THR A 93 13.50 -13.63 6.27
N ARG A 94 13.39 -14.81 5.65
CA ARG A 94 14.43 -15.87 5.67
C ARG A 94 14.88 -16.24 7.09
N GLY A 95 13.93 -16.23 8.03
CA GLY A 95 14.17 -16.55 9.44
C GLY A 95 14.85 -15.44 10.26
N GLN A 96 15.08 -14.27 9.67
CA GLN A 96 15.66 -13.10 10.35
C GLN A 96 14.58 -12.05 10.63
N PRO A 97 14.59 -11.37 11.79
CA PRO A 97 13.62 -10.33 12.09
C PRO A 97 13.75 -9.11 11.18
N ASP A 98 12.61 -8.65 10.65
CA ASP A 98 12.51 -7.39 9.93
C ASP A 98 12.37 -6.24 10.92
N TRP A 99 13.36 -5.35 10.96
CA TRP A 99 13.37 -4.17 11.84
C TRP A 99 12.53 -3.03 11.25
N ARG A 100 11.23 -3.30 11.03
CA ARG A 100 10.23 -2.31 10.60
C ARG A 100 8.95 -2.47 11.40
N GLU A 101 8.32 -1.36 11.73
CA GLU A 101 6.89 -1.35 12.03
C GLU A 101 6.09 -1.40 10.73
N GLN A 102 4.90 -1.98 10.78
CA GLN A 102 4.03 -2.12 9.61
C GLN A 102 2.57 -1.95 10.01
N PHE A 103 1.78 -1.41 9.09
CA PHE A 103 0.33 -1.40 9.20
C PHE A 103 -0.28 -1.92 7.91
N ASP A 104 -0.94 -3.06 7.99
CA ASP A 104 -1.53 -3.73 6.84
C ASP A 104 -2.96 -3.21 6.58
N LEU A 105 -3.15 -2.65 5.40
CA LEU A 105 -4.42 -2.13 4.91
C LEU A 105 -4.97 -2.99 3.77
N GLY A 106 -6.29 -2.99 3.62
CA GLY A 106 -6.96 -3.59 2.47
C GLY A 106 -8.21 -2.80 2.13
N ALA A 107 -8.81 -3.10 0.97
CA ALA A 107 -10.04 -2.44 0.55
C ALA A 107 -11.13 -2.58 1.62
N GLU A 108 -11.79 -1.47 1.97
CA GLU A 108 -13.02 -1.49 2.75
C GLU A 108 -14.13 -2.16 1.93
N ARG A 109 -14.73 -3.21 2.47
CA ARG A 109 -15.77 -4.00 1.83
C ARG A 109 -16.82 -4.37 2.86
N GLN A 110 -18.05 -4.64 2.41
CA GLN A 110 -19.09 -5.14 3.29
C GLN A 110 -18.72 -6.54 3.80
N ALA A 111 -18.98 -6.80 5.09
CA ALA A 111 -18.79 -8.12 5.67
C ALA A 111 -19.68 -9.14 4.98
N LEU A 112 -19.09 -10.27 4.62
CA LEU A 112 -19.86 -11.37 4.08
C LEU A 112 -20.63 -12.07 5.21
N PRO A 113 -21.80 -12.67 4.93
CA PRO A 113 -22.52 -13.45 5.93
C PRO A 113 -21.63 -14.59 6.47
N PRO A 114 -21.79 -14.97 7.75
CA PRO A 114 -21.11 -16.14 8.31
C PRO A 114 -21.42 -17.40 7.48
N ASP A 115 -20.39 -18.19 7.23
CA ASP A 115 -20.49 -19.43 6.47
C ASP A 115 -19.40 -20.40 6.96
N GLU A 116 -19.83 -21.49 7.58
CA GLU A 116 -18.96 -22.49 8.21
C GLU A 116 -18.09 -23.24 7.19
N TYR A 117 -18.56 -23.34 5.94
CA TYR A 117 -17.86 -24.03 4.85
C TYR A 117 -17.12 -23.04 3.93
N ALA A 118 -17.04 -21.77 4.33
CA ALA A 118 -16.34 -20.77 3.54
C ALA A 118 -14.86 -21.15 3.35
N PRO A 119 -14.34 -21.01 2.13
CA PRO A 119 -12.91 -21.23 1.90
C PRO A 119 -12.09 -20.15 2.61
N ALA A 120 -10.89 -20.53 3.09
CA ALA A 120 -10.04 -19.67 3.91
C ALA A 120 -9.72 -18.30 3.28
N TRP A 121 -9.65 -18.21 1.95
CA TRP A 121 -9.38 -16.95 1.24
C TRP A 121 -10.48 -15.90 1.43
N ARG A 122 -11.70 -16.29 1.83
CA ARG A 122 -12.81 -15.36 2.08
C ARG A 122 -12.46 -14.35 3.17
N ARG A 123 -11.60 -14.74 4.12
CA ARG A 123 -11.12 -13.89 5.22
C ARG A 123 -10.40 -12.62 4.74
N PHE A 124 -9.83 -12.59 3.54
CA PHE A 124 -9.18 -11.39 2.99
C PHE A 124 -10.17 -10.35 2.44
N ARG A 125 -11.46 -10.71 2.31
CA ARG A 125 -12.48 -9.86 1.67
C ARG A 125 -13.35 -9.09 2.64
N ASP A 126 -13.41 -9.51 3.88
CA ASP A 126 -14.20 -8.85 4.90
C ASP A 126 -13.59 -7.50 5.30
N PRO A 127 -14.39 -6.57 5.84
CA PRO A 127 -13.95 -5.25 6.23
C PRO A 127 -12.80 -5.34 7.23
N THR A 128 -11.98 -4.29 7.28
CA THR A 128 -11.16 -4.04 8.47
C THR A 128 -12.13 -3.78 9.63
N SER A 129 -12.62 -4.83 10.27
CA SER A 129 -13.51 -4.75 11.42
C SER A 129 -12.66 -4.33 12.60
N GLY A 130 -12.65 -3.03 12.91
CA GLY A 130 -11.96 -2.49 14.07
C GLY A 130 -11.45 -1.09 13.85
N GLN A 131 -12.34 -0.10 13.94
CA GLN A 131 -11.90 1.21 14.42
C GLN A 131 -11.51 1.00 15.89
N PRO A 132 -10.28 1.28 16.33
CA PRO A 132 -10.00 1.26 17.76
C PRO A 132 -10.85 2.32 18.45
N PRO A 133 -11.31 2.07 19.69
CA PRO A 133 -11.92 3.10 20.49
C PRO A 133 -10.90 4.22 20.70
N GLY A 134 -11.10 5.37 20.02
CA GLY A 134 -10.21 6.54 20.12
C GLY A 134 -9.78 7.15 18.78
N LEU A 135 -9.81 6.43 17.66
CA LEU A 135 -9.59 7.05 16.34
C LEU A 135 -10.91 7.67 15.87
N ASN A 136 -10.98 9.00 15.94
CA ASN A 136 -12.10 9.81 15.46
C ASN A 136 -12.69 9.29 14.13
N SER A 137 -14.02 9.26 14.06
CA SER A 137 -14.86 8.83 12.94
C SER A 137 -14.55 9.50 11.58
N ASN A 138 -13.66 10.49 11.56
CA ASN A 138 -13.22 11.23 10.38
C ASN A 138 -11.98 10.65 9.68
N ARG A 139 -11.30 9.63 10.24
CA ARG A 139 -10.16 8.98 9.58
C ARG A 139 -10.56 7.63 9.00
N ARG A 140 -11.35 7.67 7.92
CA ARG A 140 -11.42 6.52 7.01
C ARG A 140 -10.07 6.42 6.32
N PHE A 141 -9.34 5.34 6.55
CA PHE A 141 -8.21 4.99 5.71
C PHE A 141 -8.76 4.65 4.32
N TYR A 142 -8.76 5.66 3.44
CA TYR A 142 -9.17 5.61 2.05
C TYR A 142 -10.65 5.31 1.78
N SER A 143 -11.46 6.37 1.71
CA SER A 143 -12.54 6.42 0.72
C SER A 143 -12.58 7.82 0.08
N GLY A 144 -11.69 8.06 -0.87
CA GLY A 144 -11.82 9.18 -1.79
C GLY A 144 -13.05 8.97 -2.67
N LYS A 145 -14.21 9.46 -2.23
CA LYS A 145 -15.25 9.83 -3.19
C LYS A 145 -14.81 11.14 -3.81
N ALA A 146 -14.25 11.07 -5.01
CA ALA A 146 -14.25 12.22 -5.90
C ALA A 146 -15.71 12.67 -6.06
N LYS A 147 -15.99 13.91 -5.67
CA LYS A 147 -17.08 14.70 -6.23
C LYS A 147 -16.48 15.57 -7.33
#